data_AF-A0ABD0NZX4-F1
#
_entry.id   AF-A0ABD0NZX4-F1
#
_cell.length_a   1.000
_cell.length_b   1.000
_cell.length_c   1.000
_cell.angle_alpha   90.00
_cell.angle_beta   90.00
_cell.angle_gamma   90.00
#
_symmetry.space_group_name_H-M   'P 1'
#
loop_
_entity.id
_entity.type
_entity.pdbx_description
1 polymer ?
#
loop_
_entity_poly.entity_id
_entity_poly.type
_entity_poly.pdbx_seq_one_letter_code
_entity_poly.pdbx_strand_id
1 'polypeptide(L)' 'DTQTKQIQENITGVEKHFGDLCQLFAAYVRKTARLRDKADLLVKEINLYADTETPNLKCGLKNFADQLAKIQDYRQAE' A
#
# COMPACT_ATOMS: atom_id res chain seq x y z
N ASP A 1 -37.64 -26.63 11.88
CA ASP A 1 -37.02 -26.98 10.59
C ASP A 1 -36.87 -25.82 9.62
N THR A 2 -37.92 -25.07 9.27
CA THR A 2 -37.81 -23.96 8.29
C THR A 2 -36.93 -22.79 8.79
N GLN A 3 -37.08 -22.38 10.05
CA GLN A 3 -36.24 -21.33 10.65
C GLN A 3 -34.77 -21.73 10.73
N THR A 4 -34.49 -22.98 11.12
CA THR A 4 -33.12 -23.51 11.20
C THR A 4 -32.43 -23.52 9.83
N LYS A 5 -33.16 -23.87 8.76
CA LYS A 5 -32.65 -23.80 7.39
C LYS A 5 -32.33 -22.36 6.97
N GLN A 6 -33.22 -21.41 7.24
CA GLN A 6 -32.98 -20.00 6.93
C GLN A 6 -31.77 -19.43 7.68
N ILE A 7 -31.59 -19.80 8.95
CA ILE A 7 -30.40 -19.41 9.71
C ILE A 7 -29.13 -19.97 9.08
N GLN A 8 -29.13 -21.24 8.67
CA GLN A 8 -27.97 -21.87 8.04
C GLN A 8 -27.63 -21.24 6.68
N GLU A 9 -28.64 -20.90 5.87
CA GLU A 9 -28.46 -20.20 4.60
C GLU A 9 -27.86 -18.81 4.82
N ASN A 10 -28.34 -18.08 5.83
CA ASN A 10 -27.79 -16.77 6.21
C ASN A 10 -26.33 -16.88 6.66
N ILE A 11 -25.99 -17.87 7.50
CA ILE A 11 -24.60 -18.11 7.94
C ILE A 11 -23.70 -18.38 6.73
N THR A 12 -24.12 -19.29 5.86
CA THR A 12 -23.37 -19.64 4.65
C THR A 12 -23.18 -18.43 3.73
N GLY A 13 -24.20 -17.59 3.62
CA GLY A 13 -24.13 -16.33 2.86
C GLY A 13 -23.12 -15.36 3.46
N VAL A 14 -23.15 -15.16 4.79
CA VAL A 14 -22.19 -14.31 5.50
C VAL A 14 -20.77 -14.84 5.34
N GLU A 15 -20.54 -16.13 5.54
CA GLU A 15 -19.22 -16.77 5.40
C GLU A 15 -18.64 -16.56 4.00
N LYS A 16 -19.46 -16.75 2.96
CA LYS A 16 -19.05 -16.50 1.58
C LYS A 16 -18.65 -15.04 1.36
N HIS A 17 -19.50 -14.10 1.74
CA HIS A 17 -19.22 -12.67 1.58
C HIS A 17 -17.98 -12.23 2.37
N PHE A 18 -17.79 -12.76 3.58
CA PHE A 18 -16.60 -12.48 4.37
C PHE A 18 -15.34 -13.06 3.72
N GLY A 19 -15.43 -14.27 3.15
CA GLY A 19 -14.36 -14.86 2.35
C GLY A 19 -13.96 -13.99 1.16
N ASP A 20 -14.93 -13.45 0.42
CA ASP A 20 -14.68 -12.54 -0.71
C ASP A 20 -14.01 -11.24 -0.23
N LEU A 21 -14.46 -10.67 0.88
CA LEU A 21 -13.86 -9.48 1.49
C LEU A 21 -12.42 -9.75 1.94
N CYS A 22 -12.14 -10.89 2.58
CA CYS A 22 -10.79 -11.28 2.96
C CYS A 22 -9.85 -11.37 1.74
N GLN A 23 -10.32 -11.94 0.63
CA GLN A 23 -9.54 -11.99 -0.61
C GLN A 23 -9.26 -10.58 -1.15
N LEU A 24 -10.25 -9.69 -1.12
CA LEU A 24 -10.11 -8.31 -1.58
C LEU A 24 -9.11 -7.53 -0.70
N PHE A 25 -9.20 -7.63 0.62
CA PHE A 25 -8.23 -7.02 1.53
C PHE A 25 -6.82 -7.54 1.31
N ALA A 26 -6.65 -8.86 1.12
CA ALA A 26 -5.36 -9.45 0.81
C ALA A 26 -4.80 -8.93 -0.53
N ALA A 27 -5.64 -8.77 -1.55
CA ALA A 27 -5.24 -8.18 -2.82
C ALA A 27 -4.84 -6.71 -2.67
N TYR A 28 -5.60 -5.93 -1.88
CA TYR A 28 -5.29 -4.54 -1.57
C TYR A 28 -3.92 -4.40 -0.89
N VAL A 29 -3.69 -5.11 0.22
CA VAL A 29 -2.42 -5.08 0.97
C VAL A 29 -1.22 -5.41 0.07
N ARG A 30 -1.34 -6.40 -0.82
CA ARG A 30 -0.27 -6.73 -1.79
C ARG A 30 -0.02 -5.58 -2.77
N LYS A 31 -1.05 -4.88 -3.25
CA LYS A 31 -0.88 -3.72 -4.13
C LYS A 31 -0.20 -2.56 -3.41
N THR A 32 -0.57 -2.28 -2.16
CA THR A 32 0.08 -1.24 -1.35
C THR A 32 1.54 -1.57 -1.08
N ALA A 33 1.86 -2.83 -0.79
CA ALA A 33 3.25 -3.28 -0.63
C ALA A 33 4.07 -3.06 -1.90
N ARG A 34 3.56 -3.47 -3.07
CA ARG A 34 4.25 -3.25 -4.36
C ARG A 34 4.44 -1.77 -4.69
N LEU A 35 3.48 -0.92 -4.29
CA LEU A 35 3.61 0.52 -4.48
C LEU A 35 4.75 1.09 -3.65
N ARG A 36 4.96 0.59 -2.42
CA ARG A 36 6.10 0.95 -1.57
C ARG A 36 7.41 0.57 -2.23
N ASP A 37 7.56 -0.68 -2.68
CA ASP A 37 8.79 -1.14 -3.34
C ASP A 37 9.17 -0.24 -4.53
N LYS A 38 8.16 0.23 -5.29
CA LYS A 38 8.38 1.16 -6.40
C LYS A 38 8.77 2.56 -5.95
N ALA A 39 8.19 3.03 -4.87
CA ALA A 39 8.46 4.35 -4.34
C ALA A 39 9.84 4.39 -3.63
N ASP A 40 10.29 3.30 -3.01
CA ASP A 40 11.68 3.12 -2.54
C ASP A 40 12.69 3.20 -3.69
N LEU A 41 12.39 2.52 -4.81
CA LEU A 41 13.21 2.63 -6.02
C LEU A 41 13.27 4.06 -6.54
N LEU A 42 12.14 4.79 -6.57
CA LEU A 42 12.13 6.19 -6.98
C LEU A 42 13.01 7.06 -6.08
N VAL A 43 12.90 6.91 -4.76
CA VAL A 43 13.75 7.65 -3.79
C VAL A 43 15.22 7.38 -4.06
N LYS A 44 15.60 6.13 -4.32
CA LYS A 44 16.98 5.76 -4.65
C LYS A 44 17.46 6.44 -5.94
N GLU A 45 16.69 6.36 -7.02
CA GLU A 45 17.08 6.92 -8.32
C GLU A 45 17.15 8.46 -8.27
N ILE A 46 16.23 9.11 -7.55
CA ILE A 46 16.28 10.57 -7.34
C ILE A 46 17.56 10.96 -6.60
N ASN A 47 17.95 10.21 -5.56
CA ASN A 47 19.18 10.48 -4.83
C ASN A 47 20.43 10.29 -5.70
N LEU A 48 20.46 9.23 -6.53
CA LEU A 48 21.56 8.97 -7.44
C LEU A 48 21.71 10.10 -8.47
N TYR A 49 20.60 10.54 -9.07
CA TYR A 49 20.60 11.65 -10.01
C TYR A 49 20.95 12.99 -9.34
N ALA A 50 20.47 13.23 -8.12
CA ALA A 50 20.81 14.44 -7.36
C ALA A 50 22.33 14.61 -7.18
N ASP A 51 23.08 13.52 -7.06
CA ASP A 51 24.53 13.57 -6.90
C ASP A 51 25.27 14.01 -8.18
N THR A 52 24.63 13.97 -9.36
CA THR A 52 25.20 14.46 -10.63
C THR A 52 24.89 15.92 -10.94
N GLU A 53 24.02 16.56 -10.13
CA GLU A 53 23.47 17.89 -10.41
C GLU A 53 24.17 19.03 -9.68
N THR A 54 23.88 20.26 -10.11
CA THR A 54 24.38 21.48 -9.44
C THR A 54 23.94 21.56 -7.97
N PRO A 55 24.69 22.24 -7.07
CA PRO A 55 24.42 22.21 -5.63
C PRO A 55 22.97 22.58 -5.24
N ASN A 56 22.39 23.58 -5.90
CA ASN A 56 21.02 24.02 -5.62
C ASN A 56 19.99 22.95 -6.03
N LEU A 57 20.17 22.35 -7.21
CA LEU A 57 19.26 21.32 -7.70
C LEU A 57 19.42 20.01 -6.91
N LYS A 58 20.66 19.63 -6.58
CA LYS A 58 20.98 18.53 -5.68
C LYS A 58 20.25 18.66 -4.34
N CYS A 59 20.30 19.84 -3.72
CA CYS A 59 19.59 20.11 -2.47
C CYS A 59 18.07 19.93 -2.62
N GLY A 60 17.48 20.50 -3.67
CA GLY A 60 16.06 20.36 -3.98
C GLY A 60 15.63 18.89 -4.18
N LEU A 61 16.41 18.12 -4.93
CA LEU A 61 16.13 16.71 -5.22
C LEU A 61 16.26 15.83 -3.97
N LYS A 62 17.28 16.06 -3.13
CA LYS A 62 17.42 15.33 -1.86
C LYS A 62 16.27 15.64 -0.89
N ASN A 63 15.86 16.90 -0.80
CA ASN A 63 14.69 17.28 0.00
C ASN A 63 13.42 16.61 -0.54
N PHE A 64 13.22 16.59 -1.86
CA PHE A 64 12.08 15.91 -2.46
C PHE A 64 12.07 14.41 -2.16
N ALA A 65 13.22 13.73 -2.31
CA ALA A 65 13.36 12.31 -2.00
C ALA A 65 13.05 12.01 -0.52
N ASP A 66 13.51 12.85 0.40
CA ASP A 66 13.22 12.73 1.85
C ASP A 66 11.72 12.89 2.16
N GLN A 67 11.05 13.87 1.56
CA GLN A 67 9.60 14.02 1.72
C GLN A 67 8.83 12.83 1.13
N LEU A 68 9.26 12.32 -0.03
CA LEU A 68 8.65 11.15 -0.64
C LEU A 68 8.82 9.89 0.22
N ALA A 69 9.97 9.71 0.88
CA ALA A 69 10.19 8.61 1.83
C ALA A 69 9.27 8.73 3.05
N LYS A 70 9.14 9.93 3.64
CA LYS A 70 8.23 10.16 4.79
C LYS A 70 6.78 9.85 4.49
N ILE A 71 6.31 10.17 3.28
CA ILE A 71 4.94 9.83 2.85
C ILE A 71 4.74 8.30 2.81
N GLN A 72 5.77 7.54 2.45
CA GLN A 72 5.71 6.08 2.44
C GLN A 72 5.71 5.50 3.85
N ASP A 73 6.53 6.04 4.74
CA ASP A 73 6.58 5.64 6.14
C ASP A 73 5.26 5.94 6.87
N TYR A 74 4.66 7.11 6.62
CA TYR A 74 3.36 7.46 7.20
C TYR A 74 2.25 6.47 6.82
N ARG A 75 2.20 6.06 5.55
CA ARG A 75 1.25 5.05 5.05
C ARG A 75 1.40 3.67 5.69
N GLN A 76 2.48 3.44 6.44
CA GLN A 76 2.80 2.17 7.09
C GLN A 76 2.54 2.21 8.61
N ALA A 77 2.41 3.40 9.20
CA ALA A 77 2.22 3.58 10.64
C ALA A 77 0.75 3.45 11.10
N GLU A 78 -0.22 3.53 10.18
CA GLU A 78 -1.66 3.35 10.40
C GLU A 78 -2.16 2.02 9.82
#